data_AF-A0A812JNG6-F1
#
_entry.id   AF-A0A812JNG6-F1
#
_cell.length_a   1.000
_cell.length_b   1.000
_cell.length_c   1.000
_cell.angle_alpha   90.00
_cell.angle_beta   90.00
_cell.angle_gamma   90.00
#
_symmetry.space_group_name_H-M   'P 1'
#
loop_
_entity.id
_entity.type
_entity.pdbx_description
1 polymer ?
#
loop_
_entity_poly.entity_id
_entity_poly.type
_entity_poly.pdbx_seq_one_letter_code
_entity_poly.pdbx_strand_id
1 'polypeptide(L)'
;MVSAAWDWARARNLIRVNPIHKEEEAKLIISENFELVSETGQETSMAGSLEMEDDSGFLLDADIPGIDASNEDILAANRATSDANSNPAVDVGKAASFKIVFPTVSQNTSPSTLLPNFLEVLGRKVDSLEDHLEVLQQSDQSRAKLHEQMSIILQQMQGHYKELTKKQGQGILAVPDQAFNDELLRLYAEITKQDVILGNYLVRTKSIAASCKSCKKGPNSKAPPKPKKVKKDKKGSEDEDSGVASNLADELMIGFEQGKTLPIDVSTLPTQVVILTGKPRVETVQYPVLFLSSWAQQSFKTGGHLFLGGHALDQSKEFRKMFATFWQRFRVLRPDLDIYNRPDVDLSMCIPVAFHGDEGRGKLRRPVMIISYQCLIGHSFISRLLFSVAPSEVYHKKKTIDMLHEALTRDMLSLYHEGIKEPSTC
;
A
#
# COMPACT_ATOMS: atom_id res chain seq x y z
N MET A 1 31.60 -16.33 8.61
CA MET A 1 30.65 -15.31 9.10
C MET A 1 31.09 -14.79 10.47
N VAL A 2 31.32 -15.66 11.46
CA VAL A 2 31.80 -15.26 12.80
C VAL A 2 33.16 -14.53 12.76
N SER A 3 34.15 -15.03 12.01
CA SER A 3 35.48 -14.38 11.89
C SER A 3 35.41 -12.95 11.34
N ALA A 4 34.59 -12.71 10.32
CA ALA A 4 34.42 -11.38 9.72
C ALA A 4 33.80 -10.37 10.70
N ALA A 5 32.89 -10.81 11.58
CA ALA A 5 32.31 -9.96 12.63
C ALA A 5 33.37 -9.55 13.67
N TRP A 6 34.28 -10.47 14.02
CA TRP A 6 35.40 -10.20 14.93
C TRP A 6 36.43 -9.25 14.34
N ASP A 7 36.74 -9.38 13.05
CA ASP A 7 37.67 -8.48 12.36
C ASP A 7 37.07 -7.06 12.26
N TRP A 8 35.76 -6.96 11.96
CA TRP A 8 35.03 -5.69 11.96
C TRP A 8 35.05 -5.01 13.34
N ALA A 9 34.82 -5.77 14.42
CA ALA A 9 34.81 -5.25 15.78
C ALA A 9 36.20 -4.78 16.24
N ARG A 10 37.28 -5.51 15.88
CA ARG A 10 38.67 -5.09 16.14
C ARG A 10 39.00 -3.78 15.44
N ALA A 11 38.64 -3.66 14.16
CA ALA A 11 38.94 -2.47 13.36
C ALA A 11 38.31 -1.19 13.93
N ARG A 12 37.21 -1.31 14.68
CA ARG A 12 36.45 -0.19 15.27
C ARG A 12 36.65 -0.04 16.78
N ASN A 13 37.57 -0.81 17.37
CA ASN A 13 37.83 -0.79 18.80
C ASN A 13 36.59 -1.12 19.66
N LEU A 14 35.74 -2.04 19.17
CA LEU A 14 34.49 -2.46 19.79
C LEU A 14 34.62 -3.82 20.50
N ILE A 15 35.84 -4.25 20.87
CA ILE A 15 36.02 -5.45 21.71
C ILE A 15 36.02 -5.04 23.17
N ARG A 16 35.30 -5.81 23.99
CA ARG A 16 35.35 -5.71 25.46
C ARG A 16 35.63 -7.08 26.06
N VAL A 17 36.24 -7.11 27.24
CA VAL A 17 36.35 -8.34 28.04
C VAL A 17 35.14 -8.41 28.96
N ASN A 18 34.33 -9.45 28.85
CA ASN A 18 33.15 -9.60 29.71
C ASN A 18 33.60 -9.81 31.17
N PRO A 19 33.08 -9.04 32.14
CA PRO A 19 33.52 -9.13 33.53
C PRO A 19 33.22 -10.48 34.18
N ILE A 20 32.23 -11.24 33.67
CA ILE A 20 31.75 -12.49 34.26
C ILE A 20 32.65 -13.66 33.86
N HIS A 21 32.87 -13.89 32.56
CA HIS A 21 33.62 -15.06 32.08
C HIS A 21 35.05 -14.74 31.60
N LYS A 22 35.45 -13.46 31.59
CA LYS A 22 36.81 -13.00 31.22
C LYS A 22 37.23 -13.31 29.78
N GLU A 23 36.29 -13.67 28.92
CA GLU A 23 36.55 -13.82 27.49
C GLU A 23 36.26 -12.51 26.76
N GLU A 24 36.93 -12.32 25.63
CA GLU A 24 36.64 -11.22 24.73
C GLU A 24 35.23 -11.42 24.13
N GLU A 25 34.50 -10.32 23.96
CA GLU A 25 33.22 -10.24 23.27
C GLU A 25 33.23 -9.02 22.34
N ALA A 26 32.65 -9.16 21.15
CA ALA A 26 32.31 -8.01 20.32
C ALA A 26 31.15 -7.24 20.98
N LYS A 27 31.36 -5.95 21.27
CA LYS A 27 30.34 -5.03 21.78
C LYS A 27 29.30 -4.82 20.70
N LEU A 28 28.21 -5.60 20.75
CA LEU A 28 27.04 -5.38 19.93
C LEU A 28 26.42 -4.04 20.34
N ILE A 29 26.35 -3.11 19.40
CA ILE A 29 25.68 -1.83 19.59
C ILE A 29 24.19 -2.11 19.44
N ILE A 30 23.53 -2.46 20.54
CA ILE A 30 22.09 -2.84 20.55
C ILE A 30 21.19 -1.59 20.66
N SER A 31 21.76 -0.43 20.99
CA SER A 31 21.06 0.86 20.97
C SER A 31 22.06 2.00 20.77
N GLU A 32 21.96 2.69 19.64
CA GLU A 32 22.56 4.00 19.43
C GLU A 32 21.50 5.05 19.77
N ASN A 33 21.71 5.79 20.85
CA ASN A 33 21.05 7.08 21.01
C ASN A 33 21.76 8.06 20.09
N PHE A 34 21.16 8.34 18.93
CA PHE A 34 21.61 9.40 18.05
C PHE A 34 21.20 10.75 18.66
N GLU A 35 22.12 11.41 19.35
CA GLU A 35 21.97 12.84 19.63
C GLU A 35 22.25 13.62 18.35
N LEU A 36 21.19 14.22 17.80
CA LEU A 36 21.29 15.19 16.71
C LEU A 36 22.08 16.41 17.21
N VAL A 37 23.38 16.41 16.95
CA VAL A 37 24.22 17.61 17.06
C VAL A 37 23.83 18.52 15.91
N SER A 38 23.12 19.60 16.24
CA SER A 38 22.61 20.67 15.38
C SER A 38 23.16 20.69 13.94
N GLU A 39 22.35 20.24 12.99
CA GLU A 39 22.63 20.41 11.57
C GLU A 39 22.07 21.77 11.11
N THR A 40 22.96 22.64 10.63
CA THR A 40 22.57 23.94 10.06
C THR A 40 22.26 23.70 8.58
N GLY A 41 21.01 23.36 8.27
CA GLY A 41 20.56 23.10 6.90
C GLY A 41 20.59 24.38 6.06
N GLN A 42 21.39 24.37 5.00
CA GLN A 42 21.40 25.38 3.95
C GLN A 42 20.34 24.99 2.91
N GLU A 43 19.36 25.86 2.69
CA GLU A 43 18.26 25.62 1.73
C GLU A 43 18.79 25.86 0.31
N THR A 44 18.97 24.79 -0.46
CA THR A 44 19.30 24.88 -1.90
C THR A 44 18.06 24.52 -2.70
N SER A 45 17.40 25.53 -3.27
CA SER A 45 16.31 25.32 -4.23
C SER A 45 16.93 25.07 -5.60
N MET A 46 16.77 23.86 -6.13
CA MET A 46 17.10 23.53 -7.53
C MET A 46 15.81 23.14 -8.25
N ALA A 47 15.51 23.85 -9.33
CA ALA A 47 14.50 23.45 -10.31
C ALA A 47 15.23 22.70 -11.43
N GLY A 48 14.80 21.46 -11.72
CA GLY A 48 15.29 20.66 -12.84
C GLY A 48 14.16 20.41 -13.83
N SER A 49 14.39 20.76 -15.10
CA SER A 49 13.60 20.25 -16.23
C SER A 49 14.32 19.03 -16.80
N LEU A 50 13.61 17.91 -16.91
CA LEU A 50 14.11 16.68 -17.53
C LEU A 50 13.63 16.67 -18.98
N GLU A 51 14.53 16.96 -19.91
CA GLU A 51 14.33 16.62 -21.33
C GLU A 51 14.84 15.18 -21.51
N MET A 52 13.94 14.25 -21.82
CA MET A 52 14.25 12.85 -22.05
C MET A 52 14.02 12.58 -23.54
N GLU A 53 15.10 12.42 -24.29
CA GLU A 53 15.06 11.95 -25.68
C GLU A 53 14.74 10.45 -25.66
N ASP A 54 13.56 10.06 -26.17
CA ASP A 54 13.20 8.66 -26.40
C ASP A 54 13.82 8.19 -27.72
N ASP A 55 15.13 7.94 -27.69
CA ASP A 55 15.90 7.47 -28.85
C ASP A 55 15.42 6.11 -29.40
N SER A 56 14.57 5.41 -28.64
CA SER A 56 14.02 4.11 -29.03
C SER A 56 12.69 4.20 -29.78
N GLY A 57 12.00 5.35 -29.73
CA GLY A 57 10.62 5.53 -30.21
C GLY A 57 9.58 4.63 -29.51
N PHE A 58 10.00 3.74 -28.61
CA PHE A 58 9.16 2.70 -28.04
C PHE A 58 8.22 3.22 -26.96
N LEU A 59 8.59 4.31 -26.28
CA LEU A 59 7.82 4.86 -25.18
C LEU A 59 6.68 5.76 -25.69
N LEU A 60 6.83 6.32 -26.91
CA LEU A 60 5.90 7.30 -27.48
C LEU A 60 5.20 6.86 -28.78
N ASP A 61 5.76 5.92 -29.56
CA ASP A 61 5.16 5.43 -30.82
C ASP A 61 4.64 3.97 -30.72
N ALA A 62 3.59 3.69 -31.51
CA ALA A 62 2.80 2.46 -31.43
C ALA A 62 3.40 1.22 -32.12
N ASP A 63 4.73 1.11 -32.20
CA ASP A 63 5.42 -0.05 -32.81
C ASP A 63 5.50 -1.24 -31.85
N ILE A 64 4.33 -1.71 -31.42
CA ILE A 64 4.20 -2.98 -30.70
C ILE A 64 4.24 -4.09 -31.75
N PRO A 65 5.18 -5.06 -31.67
CA PRO A 65 5.26 -6.17 -32.60
C PRO A 65 3.88 -6.82 -32.82
N GLY A 66 3.49 -6.91 -34.09
CA GLY A 66 2.24 -7.55 -34.50
C GLY A 66 2.21 -9.02 -34.08
N ILE A 67 1.02 -9.64 -34.07
CA ILE A 67 0.87 -11.06 -33.72
C ILE A 67 1.73 -11.98 -34.60
N ASP A 68 2.15 -11.50 -35.77
CA ASP A 68 2.95 -12.23 -36.74
C ASP A 68 4.46 -11.99 -36.62
N ALA A 69 4.91 -11.11 -35.71
CA ALA A 69 6.33 -10.88 -35.46
C ALA A 69 7.05 -12.19 -35.14
N SER A 70 8.26 -12.34 -35.70
CA SER A 70 9.10 -13.50 -35.45
C SER A 70 9.66 -13.44 -34.02
N ASN A 71 10.10 -14.59 -33.50
CA ASN A 71 10.78 -14.63 -32.20
C ASN A 71 12.06 -13.75 -32.22
N GLU A 72 12.69 -13.62 -33.39
CA GLU A 72 13.86 -12.77 -33.59
C GLU A 72 13.51 -11.29 -33.51
N ASP A 73 12.36 -10.85 -34.06
CA ASP A 73 11.91 -9.45 -33.99
C ASP A 73 11.59 -9.02 -32.55
N ILE A 74 11.00 -9.91 -31.75
CA ILE A 74 10.71 -9.68 -30.33
C ILE A 74 12.01 -9.56 -29.53
N LEU A 75 13.01 -10.36 -29.88
CA LEU A 75 14.35 -10.29 -29.28
C LEU A 75 15.16 -9.09 -29.81
N ALA A 76 14.92 -8.64 -31.04
CA ALA A 76 15.58 -7.51 -31.68
C ALA A 76 15.00 -6.16 -31.26
N ALA A 77 13.72 -6.09 -30.87
CA ALA A 77 13.13 -4.93 -30.18
C ALA A 77 13.83 -4.61 -28.83
N ASN A 78 14.65 -5.53 -28.32
CA ASN A 78 15.56 -5.29 -27.20
C ASN A 78 16.97 -4.81 -27.62
N ARG A 79 17.27 -4.71 -28.92
CA ARG A 79 18.63 -4.43 -29.44
C ARG A 79 18.75 -3.20 -30.36
N ALA A 80 17.66 -2.62 -30.88
CA ALA A 80 17.75 -1.55 -31.87
C ALA A 80 17.65 -0.13 -31.26
N THR A 81 18.66 0.70 -31.53
CA THR A 81 18.70 2.17 -31.43
C THR A 81 19.19 2.71 -32.79
N SER A 82 18.32 3.35 -33.59
CA SER A 82 18.60 4.40 -34.62
C SER A 82 17.57 4.41 -35.79
N ASP A 83 17.08 5.62 -36.08
CA ASP A 83 16.42 6.14 -37.30
C ASP A 83 14.88 6.13 -37.43
N ALA A 84 14.35 7.29 -37.85
CA ALA A 84 13.00 7.81 -37.62
C ALA A 84 12.13 8.01 -38.89
N ASN A 85 10.79 7.92 -38.77
CA ASN A 85 9.83 8.89 -39.34
C ASN A 85 8.35 8.67 -38.89
N SER A 86 7.58 9.77 -38.85
CA SER A 86 6.33 10.04 -38.09
C SER A 86 4.97 9.62 -38.71
N ASN A 87 3.95 9.31 -37.88
CA ASN A 87 2.50 9.67 -38.06
C ASN A 87 1.59 9.29 -36.86
N PRO A 88 0.32 9.80 -36.75
CA PRO A 88 -0.32 10.09 -35.45
C PRO A 88 -1.31 9.05 -34.87
N ALA A 89 -1.59 9.24 -33.58
CA ALA A 89 -2.17 8.30 -32.60
C ALA A 89 -3.70 8.10 -32.58
N VAL A 90 -4.13 6.95 -32.02
CA VAL A 90 -5.53 6.58 -31.72
C VAL A 90 -5.68 6.20 -30.24
N ASP A 91 -6.72 6.75 -29.60
CA ASP A 91 -7.03 6.67 -28.16
C ASP A 91 -7.77 5.38 -27.78
N VAL A 92 -7.37 4.70 -26.67
CA VAL A 92 -7.97 3.44 -26.20
C VAL A 92 -8.37 3.53 -24.72
N GLY A 93 -9.67 3.33 -24.49
CA GLY A 93 -10.35 3.54 -23.21
C GLY A 93 -10.09 2.51 -22.09
N LYS A 94 -10.37 2.98 -20.86
CA LYS A 94 -10.15 2.32 -19.56
C LYS A 94 -11.03 1.09 -19.31
N ALA A 95 -10.40 -0.06 -19.06
CA ALA A 95 -11.00 -1.22 -18.42
C ALA A 95 -10.23 -1.58 -17.14
N ALA A 96 -10.94 -1.89 -16.05
CA ALA A 96 -10.37 -2.18 -14.74
C ALA A 96 -9.49 -3.45 -14.75
N SER A 97 -8.18 -3.28 -14.63
CA SER A 97 -7.18 -4.33 -14.45
C SER A 97 -6.59 -4.30 -13.04
N PHE A 98 -6.13 -5.45 -12.56
CA PHE A 98 -5.19 -5.55 -11.45
C PHE A 98 -3.93 -4.78 -11.87
N LYS A 99 -3.84 -3.50 -11.48
CA LYS A 99 -2.70 -2.66 -11.82
C LYS A 99 -1.70 -2.75 -10.67
N ILE A 100 -0.95 -3.85 -10.64
CA ILE A 100 0.31 -3.86 -9.87
C ILE A 100 1.25 -2.93 -10.64
N VAL A 101 1.60 -1.79 -10.05
CA VAL A 101 2.47 -0.77 -10.66
C VAL A 101 3.81 -0.83 -9.96
N PHE A 102 4.90 -0.82 -10.73
CA PHE A 102 6.24 -0.69 -10.16
C PHE A 102 6.39 0.65 -9.42
N PRO A 103 7.09 0.68 -8.27
CA PRO A 103 7.40 1.94 -7.59
C PRO A 103 8.14 2.88 -8.56
N THR A 104 7.70 4.14 -8.64
CA THR A 104 8.42 5.17 -9.40
C THR A 104 9.54 5.74 -8.54
N VAL A 105 10.73 5.90 -9.11
CA VAL A 105 11.86 6.56 -8.44
C VAL A 105 11.49 8.04 -8.26
N SER A 106 11.25 8.47 -7.02
CA SER A 106 11.07 9.88 -6.71
C SER A 106 12.43 10.59 -6.71
N GLN A 107 12.47 11.89 -7.03
CA GLN A 107 13.72 12.66 -7.23
C GLN A 107 14.70 12.60 -6.03
N ASN A 108 14.24 12.19 -4.84
CA ASN A 108 15.05 12.17 -3.61
C ASN A 108 15.20 10.76 -3.01
N THR A 109 14.88 9.69 -3.74
CA THR A 109 14.98 8.32 -3.22
C THR A 109 16.09 7.56 -3.94
N SER A 110 17.09 7.09 -3.19
CA SER A 110 18.16 6.26 -3.77
C SER A 110 17.56 4.96 -4.34
N PRO A 111 17.94 4.52 -5.56
CA PRO A 111 17.45 3.29 -6.18
C PRO A 111 17.60 2.05 -5.29
N SER A 112 18.67 2.01 -4.49
CA SER A 112 18.94 0.96 -3.50
C SER A 112 17.84 0.84 -2.43
N THR A 113 17.28 1.95 -1.97
CA THR A 113 16.21 1.96 -0.95
C THR A 113 14.87 1.47 -1.49
N LEU A 114 14.67 1.51 -2.82
CA LEU A 114 13.46 1.01 -3.48
C LEU A 114 13.55 -0.50 -3.81
N LEU A 115 14.74 -1.08 -3.74
CA LEU A 115 15.00 -2.45 -4.19
C LEU A 115 14.12 -3.51 -3.52
N PRO A 116 13.89 -3.49 -2.20
CA PRO A 116 13.01 -4.48 -1.55
C PRO A 116 11.57 -4.42 -2.09
N ASN A 117 11.00 -3.22 -2.20
CA ASN A 117 9.64 -3.02 -2.70
C ASN A 117 9.53 -3.39 -4.19
N PHE A 118 10.57 -3.08 -4.98
CA PHE A 118 10.61 -3.41 -6.40
C PHE A 118 10.67 -4.92 -6.63
N LEU A 119 11.47 -5.64 -5.83
CA LEU A 119 11.55 -7.10 -5.83
C LEU A 119 10.21 -7.75 -5.48
N GLU A 120 9.54 -7.26 -4.44
CA GLU A 120 8.23 -7.77 -4.04
C GLU A 120 7.20 -7.64 -5.17
N VAL A 121 7.15 -6.46 -5.81
CA VAL A 121 6.25 -6.20 -6.94
C VAL A 121 6.59 -7.09 -8.14
N LEU A 122 7.87 -7.27 -8.46
CA LEU A 122 8.32 -8.14 -9.54
C LEU A 122 7.93 -9.59 -9.28
N GLY A 123 8.15 -10.10 -8.06
CA GLY A 123 7.80 -11.46 -7.65
C GLY A 123 6.31 -11.75 -7.86
N ARG A 124 5.43 -10.87 -7.37
CA ARG A 124 3.98 -11.01 -7.58
C ARG A 124 3.57 -11.01 -9.05
N LYS A 125 4.28 -10.25 -9.91
CA LYS A 125 4.02 -10.25 -11.36
C LYS A 125 4.48 -11.54 -12.03
N VAL A 126 5.62 -12.09 -11.63
CA VAL A 126 6.12 -13.39 -12.09
C VAL A 126 5.11 -14.49 -11.75
N ASP A 127 4.66 -14.57 -10.49
CA ASP A 127 3.67 -15.56 -10.04
C ASP A 127 2.36 -15.42 -10.83
N SER A 128 1.87 -14.18 -11.00
CA SER A 128 0.65 -13.91 -11.76
C SER A 128 0.79 -14.31 -13.24
N LEU A 129 1.98 -14.22 -13.81
CA LEU A 129 2.24 -14.60 -15.20
C LEU A 129 2.29 -16.12 -15.36
N GLU A 130 2.87 -16.84 -14.40
CA GLU A 130 2.84 -18.30 -14.33
C GLU A 130 1.41 -18.84 -14.30
N ASP A 131 0.56 -18.28 -13.43
CA ASP A 131 -0.87 -18.61 -13.35
C ASP A 131 -1.58 -18.40 -14.70
N HIS A 132 -1.26 -17.32 -15.40
CA HIS A 132 -1.85 -17.01 -16.70
C HIS A 132 -1.38 -17.98 -17.81
N LEU A 133 -0.11 -18.38 -17.79
CA LEU A 133 0.43 -19.36 -18.72
C LEU A 133 -0.19 -20.74 -18.51
N GLU A 134 -0.40 -21.18 -17.27
CA GLU A 134 -1.08 -22.45 -16.98
C GLU A 134 -2.50 -22.48 -17.56
N VAL A 135 -3.24 -21.36 -17.45
CA VAL A 135 -4.58 -21.22 -18.05
C VAL A 135 -4.53 -21.23 -19.58
N LEU A 136 -3.51 -20.61 -20.18
CA LEU A 136 -3.33 -20.61 -21.64
C LEU A 136 -2.93 -21.98 -22.17
N GLN A 137 -2.13 -22.75 -21.43
CA GLN A 137 -1.73 -24.10 -21.81
C GLN A 137 -2.92 -25.06 -21.94
N GLN A 138 -4.00 -24.83 -21.19
CA GLN A 138 -5.23 -25.60 -21.26
C GLN A 138 -6.14 -25.22 -22.44
N SER A 139 -5.80 -24.19 -23.22
CA SER A 139 -6.63 -23.67 -24.32
C SER A 139 -6.17 -24.14 -25.70
N ASP A 140 -7.06 -24.04 -26.69
CA ASP A 140 -6.85 -24.55 -28.07
C ASP A 140 -5.57 -24.01 -28.73
N GLN A 141 -5.08 -24.74 -29.76
CA GLN A 141 -3.88 -24.43 -30.55
C GLN A 141 -3.81 -22.99 -31.08
N SER A 142 -4.94 -22.30 -31.23
CA SER A 142 -5.00 -20.89 -31.64
C SER A 142 -4.29 -19.92 -30.68
N ARG A 143 -3.92 -20.36 -29.48
CA ARG A 143 -3.20 -19.56 -28.47
C ARG A 143 -1.74 -19.97 -28.26
N ALA A 144 -1.24 -20.94 -29.03
CA ALA A 144 0.12 -21.44 -28.88
C ALA A 144 1.18 -20.33 -29.03
N LYS A 145 1.03 -19.45 -30.02
CA LYS A 145 1.97 -18.34 -30.25
C LYS A 145 1.98 -17.33 -29.10
N LEU A 146 0.80 -16.98 -28.58
CA LEU A 146 0.69 -16.05 -27.44
C LEU A 146 1.27 -16.65 -26.16
N HIS A 147 1.07 -17.96 -25.95
CA HIS A 147 1.68 -18.68 -24.84
C HIS A 147 3.21 -18.66 -24.95
N GLU A 148 3.77 -18.92 -26.13
CA GLU A 148 5.21 -18.86 -26.38
C GLU A 148 5.78 -17.46 -26.08
N GLN A 149 5.13 -16.41 -26.58
CA GLN A 149 5.52 -15.02 -26.32
C GLN A 149 5.49 -14.67 -24.82
N MET A 150 4.41 -15.03 -24.11
CA MET A 150 4.31 -14.81 -22.67
C MET A 150 5.33 -15.64 -21.87
N SER A 151 5.71 -16.82 -22.36
CA SER A 151 6.75 -17.67 -21.73
C SER A 151 8.14 -17.04 -21.84
N ILE A 152 8.46 -16.41 -22.98
CA ILE A 152 9.72 -15.68 -23.16
C ILE A 152 9.82 -14.51 -22.18
N ILE A 153 8.74 -13.72 -22.05
CA ILE A 153 8.69 -12.59 -21.10
C ILE A 153 8.84 -13.10 -19.66
N LEU A 154 8.16 -14.20 -19.31
CA LEU A 154 8.30 -14.80 -17.97
C LEU A 154 9.76 -15.17 -17.68
N GLN A 155 10.44 -15.82 -18.62
CA GLN A 155 11.84 -16.20 -18.46
C GLN A 155 12.75 -14.98 -18.25
N GLN A 156 12.51 -13.89 -18.99
CA GLN A 156 13.24 -12.63 -18.82
C GLN A 156 12.98 -11.99 -17.45
N MET A 157 11.71 -11.90 -17.02
CA MET A 157 11.34 -11.36 -15.71
C MET A 157 11.92 -12.20 -14.55
N GLN A 158 11.92 -13.53 -14.65
CA GLN A 158 12.58 -14.42 -13.69
C GLN A 158 14.11 -14.22 -13.67
N GLY A 159 14.72 -13.96 -14.83
CA GLY A 159 16.14 -13.60 -14.93
C GLY A 159 16.45 -12.31 -14.16
N HIS A 160 15.67 -11.25 -14.41
CA HIS A 160 15.80 -9.99 -13.71
C HIS A 160 15.53 -10.10 -12.21
N TYR A 161 14.56 -10.92 -11.79
CA TYR A 161 14.28 -11.17 -10.38
C TYR A 161 15.49 -11.78 -9.66
N LYS A 162 16.15 -12.77 -10.27
CA LYS A 162 17.38 -13.37 -9.73
C LYS A 162 18.53 -12.36 -9.67
N GLU A 163 18.67 -11.52 -10.70
CA GLU A 163 19.69 -10.48 -10.76
C GLU A 163 19.50 -9.42 -9.67
N LEU A 164 18.26 -8.91 -9.49
CA LEU A 164 17.92 -7.98 -8.42
C LEU A 164 18.09 -8.59 -7.03
N THR A 165 17.74 -9.88 -6.85
CA THR A 165 17.96 -10.60 -5.57
C THR A 165 19.46 -10.67 -5.25
N LYS A 166 20.30 -10.92 -6.26
CA LYS A 166 21.76 -10.88 -6.11
C LYS A 166 22.25 -9.48 -5.75
N LYS A 167 21.71 -8.43 -6.39
CA LYS A 167 22.04 -7.02 -6.08
C LYS A 167 21.62 -6.65 -4.66
N GLN A 168 20.48 -7.14 -4.18
CA GLN A 168 20.03 -6.93 -2.80
C GLN A 168 21.04 -7.51 -1.81
N GLY A 169 21.51 -8.74 -2.04
CA GLY A 169 22.58 -9.34 -1.24
C GLY A 169 23.88 -8.53 -1.28
N GLN A 170 24.26 -7.98 -2.44
CA GLN A 170 25.43 -7.11 -2.57
C GLN A 170 25.27 -5.79 -1.79
N GLY A 171 24.11 -5.16 -1.88
CA GLY A 171 23.80 -3.90 -1.17
C GLY A 171 23.71 -4.05 0.34
N ILE A 172 23.49 -5.26 0.87
CA ILE A 172 23.57 -5.55 2.31
C ILE A 172 25.03 -5.64 2.77
N LEU A 173 25.91 -6.19 1.93
CA LEU A 173 27.32 -6.44 2.28
C LEU A 173 28.23 -5.23 2.06
N ALA A 174 27.86 -4.32 1.15
CA ALA A 174 28.64 -3.15 0.78
C ALA A 174 27.76 -1.90 0.71
N VAL A 175 28.32 -0.75 1.08
CA VAL A 175 27.63 0.55 0.92
C VAL A 175 27.42 0.79 -0.59
N PRO A 176 26.17 0.99 -1.05
CA PRO A 176 25.88 1.24 -2.46
C PRO A 176 26.61 2.49 -2.97
N ASP A 177 27.45 2.32 -4.00
CA ASP A 177 28.07 3.44 -4.71
C ASP A 177 27.19 3.93 -5.88
N GLN A 178 27.65 4.96 -6.59
CA GLN A 178 26.90 5.51 -7.72
C GLN A 178 26.74 4.46 -8.84
N ALA A 179 27.80 3.70 -9.15
CA ALA A 179 27.76 2.68 -10.19
C ALA A 179 26.72 1.58 -9.90
N PHE A 180 26.60 1.16 -8.64
CA PHE A 180 25.57 0.22 -8.21
C PHE A 180 24.15 0.80 -8.40
N ASN A 181 23.94 2.06 -8.05
CA ASN A 181 22.64 2.72 -8.25
C ASN A 181 22.29 2.90 -9.72
N ASP A 182 23.26 3.23 -10.57
CA ASP A 182 23.07 3.34 -12.03
C ASP A 182 22.70 1.99 -12.65
N GLU A 183 23.34 0.91 -12.19
CA GLU A 183 23.02 -0.44 -12.63
C GLU A 183 21.62 -0.89 -12.17
N LEU A 184 21.22 -0.53 -10.95
CA LEU A 184 19.84 -0.76 -10.47
C LEU A 184 18.81 0.00 -11.31
N LEU A 185 19.06 1.27 -11.64
CA LEU A 185 18.18 2.06 -12.49
C LEU A 185 18.03 1.44 -13.87
N ARG A 186 19.13 0.96 -14.46
CA ARG A 186 19.11 0.23 -15.73
C ARG A 186 18.23 -1.02 -15.64
N LEU A 187 18.36 -1.81 -14.56
CA LEU A 187 17.51 -2.99 -14.35
C LEU A 187 16.03 -2.62 -14.15
N TYR A 188 15.73 -1.56 -13.40
CA TYR A 188 14.37 -1.08 -13.21
C TYR A 188 13.72 -0.64 -14.54
N ALA A 189 14.48 0.04 -15.40
CA ALA A 189 14.01 0.44 -16.72
C ALA A 189 13.68 -0.77 -17.61
N GLU A 190 14.58 -1.76 -17.69
CA GLU A 190 14.36 -3.00 -18.47
C GLU A 190 13.14 -3.78 -17.98
N ILE A 191 13.00 -3.93 -16.66
CA ILE A 191 11.85 -4.63 -16.06
C ILE A 191 10.55 -3.88 -16.35
N THR A 192 10.56 -2.55 -16.29
CA THR A 192 9.39 -1.72 -16.61
C THR A 192 9.01 -1.86 -18.09
N LYS A 193 10.00 -1.93 -18.99
CA LYS A 193 9.77 -2.20 -20.42
C LYS A 193 9.08 -3.55 -20.62
N GLN A 194 9.56 -4.61 -19.96
CA GLN A 194 8.92 -5.93 -20.01
C GLN A 194 7.50 -5.91 -19.45
N ASP A 195 7.23 -5.13 -18.40
CA ASP A 195 5.90 -5.00 -17.81
C ASP A 195 4.89 -4.33 -18.76
N VAL A 196 5.32 -3.29 -19.49
CA VAL A 196 4.49 -2.62 -20.49
C VAL A 196 4.13 -3.59 -21.62
N ILE A 197 5.13 -4.34 -22.12
CA ILE A 197 4.92 -5.38 -23.14
C ILE A 197 3.94 -6.44 -22.64
N LEU A 198 4.13 -6.92 -21.40
CA LEU A 198 3.24 -7.89 -20.77
C LEU A 198 1.81 -7.35 -20.64
N GLY A 199 1.65 -6.11 -20.22
CA GLY A 199 0.35 -5.43 -20.12
C GLY A 199 -0.42 -5.48 -21.45
N ASN A 200 0.27 -5.24 -22.56
CA ASN A 200 -0.32 -5.31 -23.90
C ASN A 200 -0.81 -6.73 -24.25
N TYR A 201 -0.02 -7.75 -23.94
CA TYR A 201 -0.43 -9.14 -24.14
C TYR A 201 -1.62 -9.55 -23.26
N LEU A 202 -1.63 -9.11 -21.99
CA LEU A 202 -2.74 -9.38 -21.08
C LEU A 202 -4.06 -8.72 -21.52
N VAL A 203 -4.01 -7.54 -22.14
CA VAL A 203 -5.21 -6.94 -22.75
C VAL A 203 -5.70 -7.78 -23.93
N ARG A 204 -4.80 -8.27 -24.79
CA ARG A 204 -5.14 -9.14 -25.93
C ARG A 204 -5.79 -10.45 -25.48
N THR A 205 -5.29 -11.11 -24.43
CA THR A 205 -5.90 -12.36 -23.90
C THR A 205 -7.36 -12.17 -23.48
N LYS A 206 -7.68 -11.03 -22.85
CA LYS A 206 -9.04 -10.70 -22.38
C LYS A 206 -10.02 -10.48 -23.54
N SER A 207 -9.58 -9.82 -24.61
CA SER A 207 -10.40 -9.59 -25.80
C SER A 207 -10.83 -10.92 -26.46
N ILE A 208 -9.89 -11.86 -26.58
CA ILE A 208 -10.17 -13.19 -27.15
C ILE A 208 -11.16 -13.97 -26.27
N ALA A 209 -10.99 -13.92 -24.95
CA ALA A 209 -11.91 -14.58 -24.01
C ALA A 209 -13.35 -14.02 -24.06
N ALA A 210 -13.53 -12.75 -24.41
CA ALA A 210 -14.84 -12.15 -24.61
C ALA A 210 -15.48 -12.61 -25.92
N SER A 211 -14.71 -12.69 -27.02
CA SER A 211 -15.20 -13.11 -28.34
C SER A 211 -15.76 -14.55 -28.32
N CYS A 212 -15.06 -15.50 -27.71
CA CYS A 212 -15.52 -16.91 -27.64
C CYS A 212 -16.83 -17.12 -26.88
N LYS A 213 -17.26 -16.18 -26.01
CA LYS A 213 -18.54 -16.27 -25.30
C LYS A 213 -19.74 -15.88 -26.16
N SER A 214 -19.53 -15.15 -27.26
CA SER A 214 -20.61 -14.67 -28.11
C SER A 214 -21.18 -15.73 -29.06
N CYS A 215 -20.40 -16.76 -29.44
CA CYS A 215 -20.82 -17.78 -30.42
C CYS A 215 -21.54 -19.01 -29.84
N LYS A 216 -21.76 -19.11 -28.52
CA LYS A 216 -22.38 -20.30 -27.89
C LYS A 216 -23.87 -20.18 -27.50
N LYS A 217 -24.62 -19.24 -28.09
CA LYS A 217 -26.10 -19.26 -28.02
C LYS A 217 -26.68 -20.19 -29.10
N GLY A 218 -26.48 -21.50 -28.91
CA GLY A 218 -27.29 -22.53 -29.56
C GLY A 218 -28.61 -22.76 -28.80
N PRO A 219 -29.65 -23.28 -29.46
CA PRO A 219 -30.97 -23.44 -28.86
C PRO A 219 -30.98 -24.51 -27.76
N ASN A 220 -31.57 -24.13 -26.62
CA ASN A 220 -31.99 -24.94 -25.47
C ASN A 220 -31.94 -26.48 -25.66
N SER A 221 -30.91 -27.12 -25.10
CA SER A 221 -30.99 -28.52 -24.70
C SER A 221 -30.51 -28.66 -23.25
N LYS A 222 -31.43 -29.16 -22.40
CA LYS A 222 -31.19 -29.43 -20.98
C LYS A 222 -30.22 -30.61 -20.85
N ALA A 223 -29.03 -30.35 -20.35
CA ALA A 223 -28.07 -31.39 -19.95
C ALA A 223 -28.03 -31.55 -18.41
N PRO A 224 -27.81 -32.77 -17.89
CA PRO A 224 -27.89 -33.10 -16.46
C PRO A 224 -26.63 -32.67 -15.67
N PRO A 225 -26.73 -32.58 -14.33
CA PRO A 225 -25.70 -31.97 -13.49
C PRO A 225 -24.47 -32.89 -13.31
N LYS A 226 -23.27 -32.33 -13.45
CA LYS A 226 -21.99 -33.01 -13.19
C LYS A 226 -21.62 -32.96 -11.69
N PRO A 227 -20.89 -33.98 -11.17
CA PRO A 227 -20.56 -34.12 -9.75
C PRO A 227 -19.44 -33.19 -9.28
N LYS A 228 -19.53 -32.78 -8.01
CA LYS A 228 -18.62 -31.88 -7.29
C LYS A 228 -17.24 -32.51 -7.10
N LYS A 229 -16.17 -31.80 -7.48
CA LYS A 229 -14.78 -32.14 -7.14
C LYS A 229 -14.43 -31.64 -5.73
N VAL A 230 -13.78 -32.52 -4.97
CA VAL A 230 -13.27 -32.34 -3.61
C VAL A 230 -12.05 -31.40 -3.62
N LYS A 231 -12.01 -30.48 -2.65
CA LYS A 231 -10.98 -29.46 -2.44
C LYS A 231 -9.83 -30.09 -1.63
N LYS A 232 -8.58 -29.91 -2.07
CA LYS A 232 -7.37 -30.43 -1.42
C LYS A 232 -6.72 -29.32 -0.60
N ASP A 233 -6.43 -29.60 0.67
CA ASP A 233 -5.81 -28.67 1.62
C ASP A 233 -4.33 -28.42 1.29
N LYS A 234 -3.89 -27.16 1.41
CA LYS A 234 -2.51 -26.71 1.21
C LYS A 234 -1.93 -26.31 2.58
N LYS A 235 -0.85 -27.00 2.94
CA LYS A 235 -0.09 -26.91 4.20
C LYS A 235 0.83 -25.69 4.17
N GLY A 236 0.87 -24.94 5.28
CA GLY A 236 1.69 -23.73 5.45
C GLY A 236 3.16 -24.03 5.77
N SER A 237 4.01 -23.08 5.42
CA SER A 237 5.41 -22.98 5.85
C SER A 237 5.55 -21.67 6.63
N GLU A 238 6.08 -21.81 7.84
CA GLU A 238 6.46 -20.72 8.76
C GLU A 238 7.85 -20.22 8.34
N ASP A 239 7.98 -18.91 8.16
CA ASP A 239 9.28 -18.23 8.17
C ASP A 239 9.17 -17.09 9.19
N GLU A 240 9.95 -17.21 10.25
CA GLU A 240 10.15 -16.20 11.28
C GLU A 240 11.16 -15.14 10.80
N ASP A 241 10.98 -13.94 11.35
CA ASP A 241 12.00 -12.93 11.69
C ASP A 241 11.98 -11.61 10.89
N SER A 242 11.51 -10.54 11.55
CA SER A 242 12.24 -9.27 11.63
C SER A 242 11.57 -8.30 12.61
N GLY A 243 12.26 -8.02 13.72
CA GLY A 243 11.86 -7.03 14.70
C GLY A 243 12.35 -5.61 14.40
N VAL A 244 11.54 -4.63 14.84
CA VAL A 244 11.84 -3.70 15.96
C VAL A 244 11.15 -2.32 15.78
N ALA A 245 10.59 -1.99 14.62
CA ALA A 245 9.70 -0.82 14.45
C ALA A 245 8.22 -1.17 14.19
N SER A 246 7.91 -2.46 14.13
CA SER A 246 6.59 -3.01 13.82
C SER A 246 5.71 -3.27 15.06
N ASN A 247 6.22 -2.99 16.27
CA ASN A 247 5.62 -3.49 17.51
C ASN A 247 4.14 -3.13 17.70
N LEU A 248 3.66 -1.94 17.38
CA LEU A 248 2.24 -1.62 17.62
C LEU A 248 1.31 -2.26 16.59
N ALA A 249 1.68 -2.25 15.31
CA ALA A 249 0.86 -2.85 14.25
C ALA A 249 0.87 -4.37 14.36
N ASP A 250 2.03 -4.97 14.66
CA ASP A 250 2.16 -6.40 14.90
C ASP A 250 1.53 -6.79 16.22
N GLU A 251 1.62 -6.00 17.30
CA GLU A 251 0.89 -6.28 18.55
C GLU A 251 -0.62 -6.12 18.39
N LEU A 252 -1.08 -5.20 17.53
CA LEU A 252 -2.48 -5.12 17.13
C LEU A 252 -2.90 -6.33 16.28
N MET A 253 -2.06 -6.79 15.35
CA MET A 253 -2.35 -7.96 14.49
C MET A 253 -2.27 -9.28 15.26
N ILE A 254 -1.20 -9.51 16.02
CA ILE A 254 -1.05 -10.58 17.02
C ILE A 254 -2.20 -10.50 18.01
N GLY A 255 -2.60 -9.29 18.42
CA GLY A 255 -3.79 -9.06 19.22
C GLY A 255 -5.04 -9.61 18.52
N PHE A 256 -5.32 -9.21 17.29
CA PHE A 256 -6.45 -9.72 16.52
C PHE A 256 -6.40 -11.25 16.32
N GLU A 257 -5.23 -11.82 16.05
CA GLU A 257 -5.01 -13.27 15.91
C GLU A 257 -5.22 -14.01 17.24
N GLN A 258 -4.83 -13.38 18.36
CA GLN A 258 -5.13 -13.84 19.71
C GLN A 258 -6.57 -13.55 20.15
N GLY A 259 -7.40 -12.97 19.26
CA GLY A 259 -8.77 -12.57 19.56
C GLY A 259 -8.89 -11.36 20.49
N LYS A 260 -7.79 -10.64 20.77
CA LYS A 260 -7.82 -9.34 21.43
C LYS A 260 -8.53 -8.35 20.52
N THR A 261 -9.66 -7.87 21.01
CA THR A 261 -10.44 -6.81 20.38
C THR A 261 -10.33 -5.57 21.27
N LEU A 262 -10.32 -4.39 20.66
CA LEU A 262 -10.56 -3.17 21.44
C LEU A 262 -12.06 -3.13 21.75
N PRO A 263 -12.48 -3.10 23.04
CA PRO A 263 -13.88 -3.14 23.42
C PRO A 263 -14.51 -1.75 23.21
N ILE A 264 -14.67 -1.36 21.96
CA ILE A 264 -15.26 -0.08 21.58
C ILE A 264 -16.76 -0.29 21.41
N ASP A 265 -17.53 0.55 22.10
CA ASP A 265 -18.98 0.49 22.06
C ASP A 265 -19.51 0.81 20.65
N VAL A 266 -20.10 -0.20 20.00
CA VAL A 266 -20.78 -0.06 18.71
C VAL A 266 -22.16 0.54 18.98
N SER A 267 -22.35 1.78 18.54
CA SER A 267 -23.66 2.44 18.57
C SER A 267 -24.48 2.03 17.37
N THR A 268 -25.79 2.27 17.43
CA THR A 268 -26.67 2.09 16.27
C THR A 268 -27.46 3.36 15.97
N LEU A 269 -27.69 3.61 14.68
CA LEU A 269 -28.45 4.76 14.20
C LEU A 269 -29.59 4.30 13.31
N PRO A 270 -30.83 4.80 13.52
CA PRO A 270 -31.92 4.55 12.60
C PRO A 270 -31.56 5.16 11.24
N THR A 271 -31.24 4.32 10.25
CA THR A 271 -30.76 4.75 8.93
C THR A 271 -31.61 4.10 7.85
N GLN A 272 -32.03 4.88 6.85
CA GLN A 272 -32.75 4.34 5.69
C GLN A 272 -31.79 3.58 4.78
N VAL A 273 -32.08 2.31 4.52
CA VAL A 273 -31.28 1.44 3.66
C VAL A 273 -32.16 0.67 2.67
N VAL A 274 -31.58 0.19 1.58
CA VAL A 274 -32.27 -0.65 0.59
C VAL A 274 -32.04 -2.12 0.93
N ILE A 275 -33.11 -2.84 1.26
CA ILE A 275 -33.10 -4.28 1.48
C ILE A 275 -33.30 -4.99 0.14
N LEU A 276 -32.28 -5.75 -0.29
CA LEU A 276 -32.27 -6.47 -1.57
C LEU A 276 -32.83 -7.89 -1.49
N THR A 277 -33.21 -8.38 -0.32
CA THR A 277 -33.83 -9.69 -0.17
C THR A 277 -35.25 -9.67 -0.71
N GLY A 278 -35.43 -10.12 -1.96
CA GLY A 278 -36.72 -10.14 -2.66
C GLY A 278 -36.95 -8.89 -3.51
N LYS A 279 -38.15 -8.29 -3.43
CA LYS A 279 -38.44 -7.04 -4.14
C LYS A 279 -37.75 -5.89 -3.39
N PRO A 280 -36.85 -5.11 -4.03
CA PRO A 280 -36.13 -4.04 -3.36
C PRO A 280 -37.09 -3.09 -2.64
N ARG A 281 -36.83 -2.86 -1.36
CA ARG A 281 -37.63 -1.98 -0.50
C ARG A 281 -36.73 -1.16 0.41
N VAL A 282 -37.19 0.02 0.78
CA VAL A 282 -36.48 0.92 1.69
C VAL A 282 -36.99 0.65 3.09
N GLU A 283 -36.09 0.33 4.01
CA GLU A 283 -36.42 0.14 5.42
C GLU A 283 -35.51 1.02 6.28
N THR A 284 -36.03 1.46 7.43
CA THR A 284 -35.20 2.08 8.46
C THR A 284 -34.66 0.98 9.36
N VAL A 285 -33.35 0.83 9.41
CA VAL A 285 -32.67 -0.19 10.22
C VAL A 285 -31.78 0.46 11.26
N GLN A 286 -31.49 -0.25 12.35
CA GLN A 286 -30.49 0.16 13.33
C GLN A 286 -29.09 -0.12 12.78
N TYR A 287 -28.51 0.89 12.13
CA TYR A 287 -27.26 0.78 11.41
C TYR A 287 -26.07 0.96 12.34
N PRO A 288 -25.09 0.05 12.36
CA PRO A 288 -23.97 0.13 13.28
C PRO A 288 -23.02 1.27 12.92
N VAL A 289 -22.58 2.01 13.94
CA VAL A 289 -21.57 3.07 13.83
C VAL A 289 -20.64 3.05 15.02
N LEU A 290 -19.40 3.51 14.80
CA LEU A 290 -18.34 3.62 15.79
C LEU A 290 -17.97 5.11 15.92
N PHE A 291 -18.58 5.79 16.88
CA PHE A 291 -18.34 7.22 17.09
C PHE A 291 -16.90 7.53 17.50
N LEU A 292 -16.42 8.72 17.15
CA LEU A 292 -15.10 9.18 17.57
C LEU A 292 -15.03 9.29 19.09
N SER A 293 -16.14 9.63 19.74
CA SER A 293 -16.24 9.66 21.20
C SER A 293 -16.02 8.28 21.82
N SER A 294 -16.59 7.22 21.25
CA SER A 294 -16.35 5.83 21.69
C SER A 294 -14.88 5.44 21.53
N TRP A 295 -14.28 5.76 20.38
CA TRP A 295 -12.85 5.54 20.15
C TRP A 295 -11.97 6.27 21.15
N ALA A 296 -12.25 7.56 21.38
CA ALA A 296 -11.53 8.40 22.32
C ALA A 296 -11.63 7.83 23.74
N GLN A 297 -12.84 7.59 24.24
CA GLN A 297 -13.05 7.04 25.58
C GLN A 297 -12.28 5.74 25.78
N GLN A 298 -12.35 4.82 24.82
CA GLN A 298 -11.65 3.54 24.93
C GLN A 298 -10.13 3.71 24.86
N SER A 299 -9.63 4.60 23.99
CA SER A 299 -8.20 4.86 23.90
C SER A 299 -7.63 5.51 25.15
N PHE A 300 -8.34 6.46 25.76
CA PHE A 300 -7.90 7.13 26.99
C PHE A 300 -7.94 6.20 28.20
N LYS A 301 -8.88 5.23 28.25
CA LYS A 301 -8.85 4.14 29.26
C LYS A 301 -7.57 3.31 29.21
N THR A 302 -6.93 3.21 28.04
CA THR A 302 -5.67 2.46 27.83
C THR A 302 -4.44 3.37 27.67
N GLY A 303 -4.50 4.61 28.17
CA GLY A 303 -3.36 5.53 28.23
C GLY A 303 -3.28 6.58 27.11
N GLY A 304 -4.20 6.59 26.14
CA GLY A 304 -4.38 7.69 25.18
C GLY A 304 -3.38 7.76 24.01
N HIS A 305 -2.39 6.87 23.96
CA HIS A 305 -1.30 6.88 22.97
C HIS A 305 -1.74 7.10 21.52
N LEU A 306 -2.88 6.51 21.11
CA LEU A 306 -3.44 6.64 19.76
C LEU A 306 -3.82 8.08 19.39
N PHE A 307 -4.32 8.86 20.34
CA PHE A 307 -4.69 10.26 20.14
C PHE A 307 -3.58 11.23 20.52
N LEU A 308 -2.63 10.80 21.36
CA LEU A 308 -1.53 11.60 21.88
C LEU A 308 -0.22 11.39 21.10
N GLY A 309 -0.31 10.93 19.84
CA GLY A 309 0.84 10.74 18.94
C GLY A 309 1.92 9.80 19.48
N GLY A 310 1.50 8.75 20.21
CA GLY A 310 2.40 7.77 20.82
C GLY A 310 2.82 8.09 22.25
N HIS A 311 2.39 9.22 22.82
CA HIS A 311 2.68 9.59 24.20
C HIS A 311 1.62 9.07 25.19
N ALA A 312 2.05 8.76 26.40
CA ALA A 312 1.14 8.45 27.51
C ALA A 312 0.54 9.73 28.12
N LEU A 313 -0.52 9.58 28.92
CA LEU A 313 -1.19 10.69 29.61
C LEU A 313 -0.29 11.46 30.60
N ASP A 314 0.66 10.79 31.23
CA ASP A 314 1.64 11.39 32.16
C ASP A 314 2.72 12.21 31.43
N GLN A 315 2.93 11.96 30.13
CA GLN A 315 3.83 12.71 29.23
C GLN A 315 3.15 13.97 28.66
N SER A 316 2.47 14.71 29.53
CA SER A 316 1.68 15.89 29.15
C SER A 316 2.49 17.00 28.49
N LYS A 317 3.77 17.16 28.86
CA LYS A 317 4.61 18.21 28.28
C LYS A 317 4.95 17.91 26.82
N GLU A 318 5.21 16.65 26.52
CA GLU A 318 5.64 16.13 25.24
C GLU A 318 4.51 16.27 24.21
N PHE A 319 3.34 15.71 24.50
CA PHE A 319 2.23 15.78 23.54
C PHE A 319 1.68 17.19 23.39
N ARG A 320 1.68 18.01 24.47
CA ARG A 320 1.23 19.41 24.37
C ARG A 320 2.13 20.24 23.49
N LYS A 321 3.46 20.07 23.62
CA LYS A 321 4.43 20.73 22.76
C LYS A 321 4.23 20.33 21.30
N MET A 322 3.97 19.05 21.04
CA MET A 322 3.70 18.52 19.71
C MET A 322 2.42 19.12 19.10
N PHE A 323 1.31 19.16 19.84
CA PHE A 323 0.05 19.76 19.38
C PHE A 323 0.18 21.26 19.15
N ALA A 324 0.81 22.00 20.08
CA ALA A 324 1.07 23.43 19.90
C ALA A 324 1.90 23.70 18.63
N THR A 325 2.94 22.89 18.39
CA THR A 325 3.77 23.00 17.18
C THR A 325 2.96 22.73 15.91
N PHE A 326 2.10 21.71 15.91
CA PHE A 326 1.21 21.42 14.79
C PHE A 326 0.30 22.62 14.49
N TRP A 327 -0.43 23.12 15.49
CA TRP A 327 -1.38 24.22 15.27
C TRP A 327 -0.69 25.52 14.89
N GLN A 328 0.49 25.81 15.44
CA GLN A 328 1.30 26.96 15.03
C GLN A 328 1.66 26.88 13.54
N ARG A 329 2.10 25.71 13.06
CA ARG A 329 2.44 25.50 11.64
C ARG A 329 1.19 25.50 10.76
N PHE A 330 0.12 24.84 11.19
CA PHE A 330 -1.12 24.73 10.43
C PHE A 330 -1.82 26.09 10.28
N ARG A 331 -1.66 27.01 11.25
CA ARG A 331 -2.16 28.39 11.16
C ARG A 331 -1.58 29.15 9.98
N VAL A 332 -0.34 28.87 9.58
CA VAL A 332 0.28 29.48 8.39
C VAL A 332 -0.46 29.08 7.12
N LEU A 333 -0.91 27.82 7.04
CA LEU A 333 -1.62 27.28 5.87
C LEU A 333 -3.10 27.68 5.85
N ARG A 334 -3.74 27.76 7.02
CA ARG A 334 -5.18 28.03 7.18
C ARG A 334 -5.41 29.05 8.29
N PRO A 335 -5.07 30.34 8.10
CA PRO A 335 -5.20 31.36 9.16
C PRO A 335 -6.65 31.71 9.49
N ASP A 336 -7.61 31.30 8.66
CA ASP A 336 -9.04 31.63 8.70
C ASP A 336 -9.88 30.74 9.63
N LEU A 337 -9.28 29.73 10.28
CA LEU A 337 -10.04 28.81 11.14
C LEU A 337 -10.46 29.48 12.45
N ASP A 338 -11.74 29.31 12.80
CA ASP A 338 -12.36 29.88 14.01
C ASP A 338 -11.63 29.50 15.30
N ILE A 339 -11.02 28.32 15.35
CA ILE A 339 -10.29 27.81 16.53
C ILE A 339 -9.16 28.75 16.99
N TYR A 340 -8.56 29.55 16.10
CA TYR A 340 -7.50 30.50 16.47
C TYR A 340 -8.01 31.76 17.14
N ASN A 341 -9.31 32.06 17.03
CA ASN A 341 -9.94 33.22 17.63
C ASN A 341 -10.66 32.88 18.93
N ARG A 342 -10.61 31.62 19.37
CA ARG A 342 -11.24 31.14 20.60
C ARG A 342 -10.28 31.24 21.79
N PRO A 343 -10.44 32.23 22.70
CA PRO A 343 -9.57 32.37 23.87
C PRO A 343 -9.79 31.28 24.91
N ASP A 344 -10.91 30.56 24.84
CA ASP A 344 -11.29 29.47 25.72
C ASP A 344 -10.67 28.12 25.32
N VAL A 345 -9.94 28.07 24.21
CA VAL A 345 -9.37 26.84 23.66
C VAL A 345 -7.84 26.84 23.78
N ASP A 346 -7.30 25.91 24.56
CA ASP A 346 -5.86 25.65 24.60
C ASP A 346 -5.44 24.74 23.44
N LEU A 347 -4.85 25.34 22.40
CA LEU A 347 -4.37 24.60 21.21
C LEU A 347 -3.33 23.53 21.54
N SER A 348 -2.62 23.64 22.67
CA SER A 348 -1.69 22.60 23.11
C SER A 348 -2.42 21.34 23.60
N MET A 349 -3.73 21.42 23.85
CA MET A 349 -4.61 20.31 24.23
C MET A 349 -5.56 19.89 23.10
N CYS A 350 -5.48 20.53 21.93
CA CYS A 350 -6.35 20.23 20.79
C CYS A 350 -5.76 19.12 19.92
N ILE A 351 -6.41 17.96 19.90
CA ILE A 351 -6.00 16.84 19.06
C ILE A 351 -6.48 17.11 17.61
N PRO A 352 -5.56 17.18 16.63
CA PRO A 352 -5.97 17.37 15.24
C PRO A 352 -6.44 16.06 14.62
N VAL A 353 -7.69 16.04 14.19
CA VAL A 353 -8.32 14.88 13.56
C VAL A 353 -8.86 15.29 12.19
N ALA A 354 -8.51 14.52 11.16
CA ALA A 354 -9.12 14.61 9.85
C ALA A 354 -10.25 13.59 9.71
N PHE A 355 -11.21 13.94 8.87
CA PHE A 355 -12.28 13.06 8.44
C PHE A 355 -11.98 12.57 7.03
N HIS A 356 -12.16 11.27 6.79
CA HIS A 356 -11.88 10.65 5.50
C HIS A 356 -13.01 9.72 5.06
N GLY A 357 -13.49 9.95 3.83
CA GLY A 357 -14.37 9.04 3.10
C GLY A 357 -13.60 8.39 1.94
N ASP A 358 -13.59 7.07 1.89
CA ASP A 358 -12.88 6.28 0.87
C ASP A 358 -13.88 5.42 0.10
N GLU A 359 -13.80 5.45 -1.23
CA GLU A 359 -14.62 4.62 -2.10
C GLU A 359 -13.78 3.46 -2.63
N GLY A 360 -14.18 2.24 -2.28
CA GLY A 360 -13.42 1.04 -2.59
C GLY A 360 -14.26 -0.10 -3.11
N ARG A 361 -13.64 -1.27 -3.24
CA ARG A 361 -14.31 -2.53 -3.50
C ARG A 361 -13.92 -3.54 -2.43
N GLY A 362 -14.91 -4.13 -1.76
CA GLY A 362 -14.67 -5.21 -0.79
C GLY A 362 -14.17 -6.50 -1.46
N LYS A 363 -13.85 -7.53 -0.66
CA LYS A 363 -13.39 -8.86 -1.16
C LYS A 363 -14.34 -9.48 -2.20
N LEU A 364 -15.64 -9.15 -2.13
CA LEU A 364 -16.66 -9.60 -3.09
C LEU A 364 -16.77 -8.72 -4.34
N ARG A 365 -15.81 -7.81 -4.58
CA ARG A 365 -15.80 -6.81 -5.67
C ARG A 365 -16.97 -5.83 -5.67
N ARG A 366 -17.73 -5.80 -4.57
CA ARG A 366 -18.86 -4.91 -4.34
C ARG A 366 -18.35 -3.53 -3.93
N PRO A 367 -18.86 -2.45 -4.54
CA PRO A 367 -18.46 -1.10 -4.15
C PRO A 367 -18.88 -0.80 -2.71
N VAL A 368 -17.99 -0.18 -1.95
CA VAL A 368 -18.19 0.19 -0.53
C VAL A 368 -17.71 1.62 -0.30
N MET A 369 -18.40 2.39 0.53
CA MET A 369 -17.88 3.60 1.15
C MET A 369 -17.39 3.24 2.55
N ILE A 370 -16.18 3.64 2.88
CA ILE A 370 -15.64 3.57 4.22
C ILE A 370 -15.54 5.00 4.73
N ILE A 371 -16.16 5.25 5.87
CA ILE A 371 -16.10 6.52 6.56
C ILE A 371 -15.24 6.31 7.81
N SER A 372 -14.23 7.16 8.00
CA SER A 372 -13.24 7.00 9.08
C SER A 372 -12.68 8.34 9.57
N TYR A 373 -12.14 8.32 10.78
CA TYR A 373 -11.36 9.40 11.35
C TYR A 373 -9.87 9.08 11.24
N GLN A 374 -9.03 10.11 11.14
CA GLN A 374 -7.59 9.97 11.04
C GLN A 374 -6.92 11.03 11.92
N CYS A 375 -6.23 10.62 12.98
CA CYS A 375 -5.41 11.54 13.77
C CYS A 375 -4.29 12.09 12.87
N LEU A 376 -4.14 13.41 12.75
CA LEU A 376 -3.13 13.99 11.86
C LEU A 376 -1.72 13.93 12.44
N ILE A 377 -1.60 13.61 13.72
CA ILE A 377 -0.35 13.48 14.46
C ILE A 377 -0.24 12.03 14.94
N GLY A 378 0.89 11.39 14.65
CA GLY A 378 1.17 10.00 15.02
C GLY A 378 2.20 9.37 14.09
N HIS A 379 2.57 8.12 14.39
CA HIS A 379 3.52 7.35 13.58
C HIS A 379 3.01 7.14 12.14
N SER A 380 3.91 6.87 11.19
CA SER A 380 3.66 6.70 9.74
C SER A 380 2.59 5.66 9.35
N PHE A 381 2.14 4.84 10.30
CA PHE A 381 0.96 3.99 10.20
C PHE A 381 -0.22 4.60 10.96
N ILE A 382 -0.61 5.81 10.55
CA ILE A 382 -1.75 6.49 11.17
C ILE A 382 -2.99 5.61 10.97
N SER A 383 -3.41 4.95 12.05
CA SER A 383 -4.55 4.06 12.05
C SER A 383 -5.81 4.88 11.76
N ARG A 384 -6.56 4.48 10.72
CA ARG A 384 -7.89 5.03 10.47
C ARG A 384 -8.87 4.45 11.47
N LEU A 385 -9.52 5.30 12.23
CA LEU A 385 -10.54 4.92 13.21
C LEU A 385 -11.86 4.79 12.45
N LEU A 386 -12.34 3.56 12.31
CA LEU A 386 -13.54 3.30 11.54
C LEU A 386 -14.75 4.01 12.17
N PHE A 387 -15.52 4.74 11.37
CA PHE A 387 -16.86 5.22 11.76
C PHE A 387 -17.94 4.28 11.24
N SER A 388 -17.95 4.02 9.93
CA SER A 388 -18.99 3.23 9.28
C SER A 388 -18.50 2.64 7.95
N VAL A 389 -19.03 1.47 7.58
CA VAL A 389 -18.80 0.84 6.27
C VAL A 389 -20.15 0.65 5.61
N ALA A 390 -20.37 1.31 4.49
CA ALA A 390 -21.62 1.24 3.76
C ALA A 390 -21.45 0.59 2.39
N PRO A 391 -22.06 -0.59 2.14
CA PRO A 391 -22.08 -1.17 0.80
C PRO A 391 -22.96 -0.36 -0.14
N SER A 392 -22.54 -0.26 -1.40
CA SER A 392 -23.24 0.56 -2.39
C SER A 392 -24.66 0.11 -2.68
N GLU A 393 -24.91 -1.18 -2.50
CA GLU A 393 -26.19 -1.82 -2.73
C GLU A 393 -27.24 -1.47 -1.67
N VAL A 394 -26.80 -1.03 -0.49
CA VAL A 394 -27.69 -0.70 0.64
C VAL A 394 -28.01 0.80 0.70
N TYR A 395 -27.40 1.63 -0.16
CA TYR A 395 -27.69 3.06 -0.23
C TYR A 395 -29.11 3.35 -0.70
N HIS A 396 -29.87 4.07 0.12
CA HIS A 396 -31.06 4.75 -0.33
C HIS A 396 -30.71 6.18 -0.79
N LYS A 397 -30.17 6.29 -2.01
CA LYS A 397 -29.74 7.57 -2.60
C LYS A 397 -28.78 8.31 -1.64
N LYS A 398 -28.93 9.63 -1.49
CA LYS A 398 -28.14 10.46 -0.58
C LYS A 398 -28.55 10.31 0.89
N LYS A 399 -29.78 9.88 1.18
CA LYS A 399 -30.35 9.89 2.55
C LYS A 399 -29.54 9.05 3.53
N THR A 400 -29.06 7.87 3.13
CA THR A 400 -28.24 7.01 3.99
C THR A 400 -26.98 7.74 4.45
N ILE A 401 -26.27 8.38 3.51
CA ILE A 401 -25.03 9.10 3.79
C ILE A 401 -25.31 10.38 4.57
N ASP A 402 -26.36 11.13 4.24
CA ASP A 402 -26.74 12.35 4.96
C ASP A 402 -27.01 12.06 6.45
N MET A 403 -27.72 10.97 6.75
CA MET A 403 -28.00 10.56 8.13
C MET A 403 -26.74 10.14 8.90
N LEU A 404 -25.83 9.41 8.23
CA LEU A 404 -24.53 9.03 8.80
C LEU A 404 -23.66 10.26 9.06
N HIS A 405 -23.60 11.21 8.12
CA HIS A 405 -22.86 12.46 8.28
C HIS A 405 -23.44 13.35 9.37
N GLU A 406 -24.77 13.49 9.47
CA GLU A 406 -25.40 14.27 10.52
C GLU A 406 -25.04 13.74 11.91
N ALA A 407 -25.09 12.42 12.09
CA ALA A 407 -24.71 11.80 13.36
C ALA A 407 -23.22 11.96 13.66
N LEU A 408 -22.36 11.82 12.65
CA LEU A 408 -20.92 12.05 12.78
C LEU A 408 -20.62 13.50 13.18
N THR A 409 -21.24 14.48 12.51
CA THR A 409 -21.07 15.90 12.82
C THR A 409 -21.57 16.21 14.23
N ARG A 410 -22.70 15.61 14.65
CA ARG A 410 -23.22 15.78 16.01
C ARG A 410 -22.24 15.26 17.06
N ASP A 411 -21.65 14.09 16.85
CA ASP A 411 -20.63 13.52 17.75
C ASP A 411 -19.37 14.41 17.80
N MET A 412 -18.87 14.85 16.65
CA MET A 412 -17.70 15.75 16.58
C MET A 412 -17.97 17.11 17.24
N LEU A 413 -19.16 17.69 17.06
CA LEU A 413 -19.55 18.93 17.72
C LEU A 413 -19.66 18.75 19.23
N SER A 414 -20.21 17.63 19.69
CA SER A 414 -20.24 17.28 21.12
C SER A 414 -18.83 17.22 21.69
N LEU A 415 -17.90 16.53 21.02
CA LEU A 415 -16.49 16.47 21.43
C LEU A 415 -15.80 17.83 21.40
N TYR A 416 -16.12 18.65 20.40
CA TYR A 416 -15.56 20.00 20.26
C TYR A 416 -16.01 20.96 21.38
N HIS A 417 -17.25 20.86 21.83
CA HIS A 417 -17.80 21.72 22.88
C HIS A 417 -17.55 21.18 24.29
N GLU A 418 -17.67 19.87 24.50
CA GLU A 418 -17.59 19.26 25.82
C GLU A 418 -16.21 18.69 26.15
N GLY A 419 -15.35 18.54 25.14
CA GLY A 419 -14.08 17.83 25.26
C GLY A 419 -14.26 16.33 25.44
N ILE A 420 -13.15 15.64 25.67
CA ILE A 420 -13.15 14.23 26.06
C ILE A 420 -13.14 14.19 27.59
N LYS A 421 -14.24 13.76 28.19
CA LYS A 421 -14.34 13.60 29.64
C LYS A 421 -13.61 12.32 30.05
N GLU A 422 -12.75 12.42 31.06
CA GLU A 422 -12.15 11.25 31.68
C GLU A 422 -13.29 10.37 32.21
N PRO A 423 -13.29 9.04 31.96
CA PRO A 423 -14.29 8.17 32.55
C PRO A 423 -14.18 8.34 34.07
N SER A 424 -15.26 8.83 34.70
CA SER A 424 -15.33 8.93 36.16
C SER A 424 -14.95 7.56 36.71
N THR A 425 -13.86 7.50 37.46
CA THR A 425 -13.41 6.29 38.14
C THR A 425 -14.54 5.84 39.07
N CYS A 426 -15.31 4.84 38.62
CA CYS A 426 -16.34 4.18 39.43
C CYS A 426 -15.70 3.26 40.47
#